data_AF-L8HEV9-F1
#
_entry.id   AF-L8HEV9-F1
#
_cell.length_a   1.000
_cell.length_b   1.000
_cell.length_c   1.000
_cell.angle_alpha   90.00
_cell.angle_beta   90.00
_cell.angle_gamma   90.00
#
_symmetry.space_group_name_H-M   'P 1'
#
loop_
_entity.id
_entity.type
_entity.pdbx_description
1 polymer ?
#
loop_
_entity_poly.entity_id
_entity_poly.type
_entity_poly.pdbx_seq_one_letter_code
_entity_poly.pdbx_strand_id
1 'polypeptide(L)'
;MEALNATFADLSAQTGFPADQLKYLACLLAAIPLSYIFRLLGPGRENAKHVLSIVISIFFCHFSLGEYSWIHSLVTAMISYTLLSILPHGIAHKAVFVFAMGYLSVGHIYRMYTDWSGWTLDFSGPQMILTIKLTTIAMDYYDGNRSKAEKEVMSPFQKEHRIERLPSMLEFFGYVYFFPGFLAGPAILFADYRAFITGAMFKVGARIRMGGVEFPGRVSPNPVVPSIIALGKAICVFPLLVLAGHFRPIDLALPSFIEAPVWEQIGRFYLHVSLMRTKYYFGWFLAESSCIASGFGYSGKDKRGNIKWDRAANAFPLAVEFAPNIRGITDNWNLGTATWLKHYIYLRFSDQRSMLPTIATYACSAFWHGFYPGYYLFFIASAFLTEASKEVRRKIRPLVMKDEVTPLYPQKYVYDVLGMVATSLTMNYIGLSFVILEWPPVYHVWKSTYFIGHVLLFATWFVVTYVIPARPRSAAPKKVA
;
A
#
# COMPACT_ATOMS: atom_id res chain seq x y z
N MET A 1 -25.29 -20.44 -2.15
CA MET A 1 -24.67 -19.62 -1.09
C MET A 1 -24.74 -20.30 0.26
N GLU A 2 -25.91 -20.78 0.70
CA GLU A 2 -26.07 -21.51 1.98
C GLU A 2 -25.11 -22.69 2.15
N ALA A 3 -25.01 -23.58 1.16
CA ALA A 3 -24.08 -24.72 1.22
C ALA A 3 -22.62 -24.29 1.41
N LEU A 4 -22.16 -23.25 0.69
CA LEU A 4 -20.81 -22.71 0.87
C LEU A 4 -20.65 -22.11 2.28
N ASN A 5 -21.65 -21.37 2.77
CA ASN A 5 -21.59 -20.81 4.13
C ASN A 5 -21.49 -21.90 5.20
N ALA A 6 -22.22 -23.01 5.06
CA ALA A 6 -22.13 -24.17 5.95
C ALA A 6 -20.73 -24.80 5.90
N THR A 7 -20.18 -25.06 4.71
CA THR A 7 -18.82 -25.62 4.57
C THR A 7 -17.75 -24.77 5.26
N PHE A 8 -17.85 -23.44 5.16
CA PHE A 8 -16.87 -22.55 5.81
C PHE A 8 -17.10 -22.41 7.32
N ALA A 9 -18.33 -22.61 7.81
CA ALA A 9 -18.60 -22.72 9.24
C ALA A 9 -17.97 -24.00 9.82
N ASP A 10 -18.10 -25.13 9.13
CA ASP A 10 -17.46 -26.39 9.53
C ASP A 10 -15.93 -26.27 9.53
N LEU A 11 -15.35 -25.65 8.50
CA LEU A 11 -13.91 -25.41 8.42
C LEU A 11 -13.42 -24.47 9.54
N SER A 12 -14.21 -23.47 9.89
CA SER A 12 -13.93 -22.57 11.02
C SER A 12 -13.88 -23.35 12.34
N ALA A 13 -14.85 -24.24 12.57
CA ALA A 13 -14.88 -25.09 13.76
C ALA A 13 -13.68 -26.05 13.83
N GLN A 14 -13.21 -26.57 12.69
CA GLN A 14 -12.07 -27.51 12.63
C GLN A 14 -10.71 -26.83 12.80
N THR A 15 -10.54 -25.62 12.27
CA THR A 15 -9.24 -24.95 12.21
C THR A 15 -9.04 -23.87 13.27
N GLY A 16 -10.13 -23.40 13.90
CA GLY A 16 -10.12 -22.27 14.83
C GLY A 16 -9.98 -20.90 14.16
N PHE A 17 -9.84 -20.83 12.83
CA PHE A 17 -9.84 -19.56 12.11
C PHE A 17 -11.27 -19.02 11.92
N PRO A 18 -11.49 -17.70 12.02
CA PRO A 18 -12.79 -17.10 11.74
C PRO A 18 -13.29 -17.40 10.33
N ALA A 19 -14.59 -17.67 10.19
CA ALA A 19 -15.20 -18.08 8.92
C ALA A 19 -15.08 -17.01 7.82
N ASP A 20 -15.19 -15.73 8.17
CA ASP A 20 -14.98 -14.60 7.27
C ASP A 20 -13.55 -14.56 6.69
N GLN A 21 -12.54 -14.79 7.53
CA GLN A 21 -11.14 -14.85 7.12
C GLN A 21 -10.86 -16.04 6.20
N LEU A 22 -11.47 -17.20 6.48
CA LEU A 22 -11.36 -18.38 5.61
C LEU A 22 -12.01 -18.14 4.25
N LYS A 23 -13.21 -17.54 4.20
CA LYS A 23 -13.88 -17.17 2.94
C LYS A 23 -13.04 -16.17 2.14
N TYR A 24 -12.47 -15.17 2.81
CA TYR A 24 -11.60 -14.18 2.21
C TYR A 24 -10.34 -14.82 1.61
N LEU A 25 -9.69 -15.72 2.36
CA LEU A 25 -8.55 -16.49 1.86
C LEU A 25 -8.93 -17.35 0.64
N ALA A 26 -10.08 -18.00 0.67
CA ALA A 26 -10.57 -18.78 -0.46
C ALA A 26 -10.77 -17.91 -1.72
N CYS A 27 -11.31 -16.69 -1.58
CA CYS A 27 -11.41 -15.75 -2.69
C CYS A 27 -10.03 -15.34 -3.24
N LEU A 28 -9.06 -15.04 -2.37
CA LEU A 28 -7.69 -14.69 -2.81
C LEU A 28 -7.02 -15.85 -3.56
N LEU A 29 -7.20 -17.08 -3.09
CA LEU A 29 -6.68 -18.28 -3.77
C LEU A 29 -7.40 -18.54 -5.09
N ALA A 30 -8.74 -18.41 -5.13
CA ALA A 30 -9.55 -18.57 -6.33
C ALA A 30 -9.24 -17.50 -7.39
N ALA A 31 -8.81 -16.30 -6.98
CA ALA A 31 -8.40 -15.24 -7.90
C ALA A 31 -7.22 -15.67 -8.78
N ILE A 32 -6.36 -16.59 -8.35
CA ILE A 32 -5.19 -17.02 -9.13
C ILE A 32 -5.59 -17.84 -10.38
N PRO A 33 -6.32 -18.98 -10.29
CA PRO A 33 -6.79 -19.70 -11.47
C PRO A 33 -7.75 -18.87 -12.32
N LEU A 34 -8.62 -18.05 -11.72
CA LEU A 34 -9.49 -17.14 -12.46
C LEU A 34 -8.71 -16.10 -13.27
N SER A 35 -7.55 -15.65 -12.78
CA SER A 35 -6.64 -14.75 -13.51
C SER A 35 -6.00 -15.40 -14.74
N TYR A 36 -5.72 -16.70 -14.71
CA TYR A 36 -5.31 -17.42 -15.92
C TYR A 36 -6.46 -17.50 -16.93
N ILE A 37 -7.69 -17.77 -16.49
CA ILE A 37 -8.88 -17.78 -17.35
C ILE A 37 -9.11 -16.39 -17.96
N PHE A 38 -9.02 -15.34 -17.14
CA PHE A 38 -9.11 -13.94 -17.59
C PHE A 38 -8.10 -13.64 -18.70
N ARG A 39 -6.87 -14.16 -18.60
CA ARG A 39 -5.82 -14.00 -19.61
C ARG A 39 -6.17 -14.68 -20.94
N LEU A 40 -6.94 -15.77 -20.94
CA LEU A 40 -7.36 -16.48 -22.16
C LEU A 40 -8.31 -15.66 -23.05
N LEU A 41 -8.94 -14.60 -22.52
CA LEU A 41 -9.76 -13.69 -23.33
C LEU A 41 -8.95 -12.98 -24.44
N GLY A 42 -7.63 -12.87 -24.29
CA GLY A 42 -6.76 -12.30 -25.32
C GLY A 42 -6.96 -10.79 -25.55
N PRO A 43 -6.27 -10.21 -26.55
CA PRO A 43 -6.49 -8.82 -26.98
C PRO A 43 -7.81 -8.67 -27.77
N GLY A 44 -8.41 -7.48 -27.78
CA GLY A 44 -9.64 -7.20 -28.55
C GLY A 44 -10.95 -7.63 -27.87
N ARG A 45 -10.87 -8.13 -26.63
CA ARG A 45 -12.03 -8.50 -25.80
C ARG A 45 -12.10 -7.65 -24.52
N GLU A 46 -11.82 -6.36 -24.63
CA GLU A 46 -11.72 -5.43 -23.50
C GLU A 46 -13.03 -5.39 -22.69
N ASN A 47 -14.17 -5.29 -23.36
CA ASN A 47 -15.49 -5.29 -22.70
C ASN A 47 -15.74 -6.58 -21.89
N ALA A 48 -15.37 -7.75 -22.43
CA ALA A 48 -15.52 -9.02 -21.72
C ALA A 48 -14.62 -9.06 -20.47
N LYS A 49 -13.40 -8.51 -20.55
CA LYS A 49 -12.50 -8.37 -19.39
C LYS A 49 -13.10 -7.46 -18.32
N HIS A 50 -13.69 -6.32 -18.71
CA HIS A 50 -14.35 -5.42 -17.76
C HIS A 50 -15.52 -6.13 -17.06
N VAL A 51 -16.42 -6.77 -17.82
CA VAL A 51 -17.56 -7.52 -17.28
C VAL A 51 -17.10 -8.63 -16.33
N LEU A 52 -16.12 -9.44 -16.74
CA LEU A 52 -15.59 -10.53 -15.91
C LEU A 52 -15.00 -10.00 -14.60
N SER A 53 -14.29 -8.87 -14.65
CA SER A 53 -13.74 -8.22 -13.46
C SER A 53 -14.83 -7.80 -12.48
N ILE A 54 -15.89 -7.16 -13.00
CA ILE A 54 -17.04 -6.71 -12.21
C ILE A 54 -17.75 -7.89 -11.56
N VAL A 55 -18.11 -8.91 -12.34
CA VAL A 55 -18.85 -10.09 -11.84
C VAL A 55 -18.08 -10.84 -10.77
N ILE A 56 -16.79 -11.11 -10.99
CA ILE A 56 -15.96 -11.84 -10.01
C ILE A 56 -15.80 -11.02 -8.74
N SER A 57 -15.53 -9.71 -8.84
CA SER A 57 -15.33 -8.88 -7.65
C SER A 57 -16.60 -8.71 -6.83
N ILE A 58 -17.77 -8.54 -7.47
CA ILE A 58 -19.05 -8.49 -6.77
C ILE A 58 -19.31 -9.82 -6.05
N PHE A 59 -19.07 -10.95 -6.71
CA PHE A 59 -19.19 -12.27 -6.10
C PHE A 59 -18.24 -12.44 -4.90
N PHE A 60 -16.96 -12.08 -5.06
CA PHE A 60 -15.97 -12.14 -3.96
C PHE A 60 -16.37 -11.26 -2.78
N CYS A 61 -16.83 -10.05 -3.04
CA CYS A 61 -17.29 -9.13 -2.00
C CYS A 61 -18.51 -9.70 -1.26
N HIS A 62 -19.52 -10.15 -2.01
CA HIS A 62 -20.73 -10.77 -1.47
C HIS A 62 -20.42 -12.00 -0.61
N PHE A 63 -19.55 -12.88 -1.12
CA PHE A 63 -19.24 -14.14 -0.46
C PHE A 63 -18.36 -13.98 0.78
N SER A 64 -17.30 -13.16 0.69
CA SER A 64 -16.29 -13.05 1.77
C SER A 64 -16.56 -11.94 2.79
N LEU A 65 -17.27 -10.88 2.40
CA LEU A 65 -17.47 -9.69 3.23
C LEU A 65 -18.94 -9.44 3.60
N GLY A 66 -19.86 -10.30 3.17
CA GLY A 66 -21.28 -10.21 3.47
C GLY A 66 -22.16 -9.87 2.25
N GLU A 67 -23.42 -10.31 2.31
CA GLU A 67 -24.36 -10.38 1.19
C GLU A 67 -24.54 -9.04 0.42
N TYR A 68 -24.48 -7.92 1.14
CA TYR A 68 -24.74 -6.58 0.58
C TYR A 68 -23.50 -5.67 0.58
N SER A 69 -22.32 -6.19 0.95
CA SER A 69 -21.10 -5.39 1.11
C SER A 69 -20.64 -4.70 -0.18
N TRP A 70 -20.94 -5.29 -1.34
CA TRP A 70 -20.61 -4.72 -2.65
C TRP A 70 -21.38 -3.43 -2.95
N ILE A 71 -22.55 -3.19 -2.34
CA ILE A 71 -23.35 -1.98 -2.54
C ILE A 71 -22.54 -0.73 -2.16
N HIS A 72 -21.75 -0.79 -1.09
CA HIS A 72 -20.95 0.36 -0.66
C HIS A 72 -19.95 0.79 -1.73
N SER A 73 -19.24 -0.19 -2.32
CA SER A 73 -18.32 0.06 -3.41
C SER A 73 -19.03 0.57 -4.68
N LEU A 74 -20.23 0.06 -4.98
CA LEU A 74 -21.00 0.48 -6.16
C LEU A 74 -21.47 1.92 -6.01
N VAL A 75 -22.08 2.26 -4.88
CA VAL A 75 -22.59 3.61 -4.60
C VAL A 75 -21.44 4.63 -4.66
N THR A 76 -20.31 4.31 -4.01
CA THR A 76 -19.16 5.21 -4.01
C THR A 76 -18.61 5.43 -5.43
N ALA A 77 -18.50 4.36 -6.22
CA ALA A 77 -18.01 4.43 -7.59
C ALA A 77 -18.99 5.18 -8.53
N MET A 78 -20.30 4.91 -8.43
CA MET A 78 -21.35 5.58 -9.21
C MET A 78 -21.40 7.08 -8.95
N ILE A 79 -21.41 7.49 -7.68
CA ILE A 79 -21.42 8.91 -7.33
C ILE A 79 -20.13 9.58 -7.80
N SER A 80 -18.97 8.94 -7.60
CA SER A 80 -17.69 9.49 -8.07
C SER A 80 -17.64 9.67 -9.58
N TYR A 81 -18.11 8.69 -10.35
CA TYR A 81 -18.21 8.81 -11.82
C TYR A 81 -19.15 9.94 -12.23
N THR A 82 -20.29 10.09 -11.54
CA THR A 82 -21.25 11.17 -11.78
C THR A 82 -20.65 12.54 -11.48
N LEU A 83 -19.93 12.69 -10.36
CA LEU A 83 -19.22 13.93 -10.03
C LEU A 83 -18.19 14.29 -11.10
N LEU A 84 -17.48 13.30 -11.66
CA LEU A 84 -16.53 13.51 -12.75
C LEU A 84 -17.18 13.89 -14.08
N SER A 85 -18.42 13.44 -14.34
CA SER A 85 -19.12 13.70 -15.60
C SER A 85 -19.86 15.04 -15.63
N ILE A 86 -20.31 15.56 -14.47
CA ILE A 86 -21.15 16.77 -14.42
C ILE A 86 -20.42 18.01 -13.89
N LEU A 87 -19.41 17.85 -13.03
CA LEU A 87 -18.73 19.01 -12.42
C LEU A 87 -17.60 19.53 -13.31
N PRO A 88 -17.28 20.84 -13.24
CA PRO A 88 -16.10 21.39 -13.90
C PRO A 88 -14.81 20.69 -13.44
N HIS A 89 -13.87 20.45 -14.36
CA HIS A 89 -12.64 19.70 -14.08
C HIS A 89 -11.84 20.21 -12.87
N GLY A 90 -11.81 21.54 -12.67
CA GLY A 90 -11.12 22.19 -11.54
C GLY A 90 -11.74 21.92 -10.16
N ILE A 91 -12.96 21.41 -10.10
CA ILE A 91 -13.70 21.12 -8.86
C ILE A 91 -13.94 19.62 -8.70
N ALA A 92 -14.22 18.90 -9.79
CA ALA A 92 -14.61 17.49 -9.78
C ALA A 92 -13.66 16.61 -8.96
N HIS A 93 -12.34 16.77 -9.12
CA HIS A 93 -11.35 15.98 -8.39
C HIS A 93 -11.37 16.21 -6.87
N LYS A 94 -11.64 17.44 -6.42
CA LYS A 94 -11.78 17.78 -5.00
C LYS A 94 -13.09 17.21 -4.45
N ALA A 95 -14.18 17.31 -5.22
CA ALA A 95 -15.47 16.77 -4.85
C ALA A 95 -15.41 15.24 -4.67
N VAL A 96 -14.77 14.52 -5.61
CA VAL A 96 -14.53 13.07 -5.49
C VAL A 96 -13.66 12.75 -4.28
N PHE A 97 -12.60 13.53 -4.02
CA PHE A 97 -11.76 13.32 -2.84
C PHE A 97 -12.53 13.46 -1.53
N VAL A 98 -13.28 14.55 -1.37
CA VAL A 98 -14.09 14.80 -0.16
C VAL A 98 -15.16 13.72 -0.02
N PHE A 99 -15.86 13.38 -1.09
CA PHE A 99 -16.90 12.36 -1.07
C PHE A 99 -16.34 10.97 -0.73
N ALA A 100 -15.29 10.51 -1.40
CA ALA A 100 -14.72 9.18 -1.18
C ALA A 100 -14.13 9.03 0.24
N MET A 101 -13.38 10.05 0.71
CA MET A 101 -12.87 10.07 2.08
C MET A 101 -14.00 10.16 3.11
N GLY A 102 -15.03 10.97 2.85
CA GLY A 102 -16.19 11.11 3.73
C GLY A 102 -16.99 9.82 3.85
N TYR A 103 -17.24 9.14 2.72
CA TYR A 103 -17.93 7.85 2.70
C TYR A 103 -17.14 6.78 3.47
N LEU A 104 -15.82 6.68 3.20
CA LEU A 104 -14.94 5.79 3.95
C LEU A 104 -14.95 6.13 5.45
N SER A 105 -14.99 7.42 5.79
CA SER A 105 -15.01 7.87 7.18
C SER A 105 -16.27 7.43 7.92
N VAL A 106 -17.43 7.57 7.29
CA VAL A 106 -18.70 7.06 7.84
C VAL A 106 -18.63 5.55 8.04
N GLY A 107 -18.06 4.81 7.08
CA GLY A 107 -17.83 3.36 7.21
C GLY A 107 -16.97 3.00 8.42
N HIS A 108 -15.86 3.71 8.62
CA HIS A 108 -14.96 3.50 9.77
C HIS A 108 -15.63 3.84 11.11
N ILE A 109 -16.40 4.92 11.17
CA ILE A 109 -17.14 5.31 12.38
C ILE A 109 -18.22 4.27 12.69
N TYR A 110 -18.96 3.81 11.68
CA TYR A 110 -19.96 2.76 11.83
C TYR A 110 -19.30 1.47 12.35
N ARG A 111 -18.16 1.07 11.77
CA ARG A 111 -17.39 -0.08 12.24
C ARG A 111 -16.95 0.07 13.69
N MET A 112 -16.48 1.24 14.11
CA MET A 112 -16.14 1.50 15.52
C MET A 112 -17.35 1.33 16.44
N TYR A 113 -18.54 1.70 15.99
CA TYR A 113 -19.77 1.52 16.74
C TYR A 113 -20.22 0.06 16.83
N THR A 114 -20.06 -0.73 15.76
CA THR A 114 -20.57 -2.11 15.69
C THR A 114 -19.56 -3.20 16.06
N ASP A 115 -18.26 -2.94 15.90
CA ASP A 115 -17.16 -3.91 16.09
C ASP A 115 -15.94 -3.19 16.69
N TRP A 116 -16.09 -2.68 17.93
CA TRP A 116 -15.04 -1.93 18.63
C TRP A 116 -13.78 -2.78 18.83
N SER A 117 -12.66 -2.31 18.29
CA SER A 117 -11.35 -3.00 18.26
C SER A 117 -11.37 -4.38 17.60
N GLY A 118 -12.43 -4.71 16.86
CA GLY A 118 -12.57 -5.99 16.20
C GLY A 118 -11.78 -6.06 14.89
N TRP A 119 -11.52 -7.31 14.48
CA TRP A 119 -10.80 -7.66 13.26
C TRP A 119 -11.68 -8.40 12.26
N THR A 120 -13.01 -8.32 12.41
CA THR A 120 -13.96 -8.88 11.45
C THR A 120 -13.75 -8.23 10.08
N LEU A 121 -13.70 -9.02 9.01
CA LEU A 121 -13.56 -8.49 7.66
C LEU A 121 -14.92 -7.97 7.15
N ASP A 122 -14.92 -6.73 6.65
CA ASP A 122 -16.11 -6.09 6.09
C ASP A 122 -15.79 -5.29 4.82
N PHE A 123 -16.79 -4.58 4.28
CA PHE A 123 -16.64 -3.77 3.07
C PHE A 123 -15.59 -2.65 3.20
N SER A 124 -15.20 -2.24 4.41
CA SER A 124 -14.29 -1.12 4.63
C SER A 124 -12.89 -1.39 4.07
N GLY A 125 -12.43 -2.64 4.09
CA GLY A 125 -11.13 -3.05 3.54
C GLY A 125 -11.00 -2.73 2.04
N PRO A 126 -11.84 -3.31 1.16
CA PRO A 126 -11.86 -2.94 -0.26
C PRO A 126 -12.21 -1.46 -0.49
N GLN A 127 -13.05 -0.86 0.37
CA GLN A 127 -13.40 0.56 0.28
C GLN A 127 -12.17 1.47 0.46
N MET A 128 -11.20 1.10 1.30
CA MET A 128 -9.93 1.81 1.43
C MET A 128 -9.16 1.82 0.10
N ILE A 129 -9.07 0.68 -0.58
CA ILE A 129 -8.40 0.56 -1.90
C ILE A 129 -9.18 1.35 -2.96
N LEU A 130 -10.50 1.24 -2.95
CA LEU A 130 -11.38 1.96 -3.86
C LEU A 130 -11.22 3.47 -3.71
N THR A 131 -11.11 3.98 -2.48
CA THR A 131 -10.87 5.40 -2.21
C THR A 131 -9.59 5.90 -2.88
N ILE A 132 -8.52 5.11 -2.82
CA ILE A 132 -7.29 5.44 -3.55
C ILE A 132 -7.57 5.50 -5.06
N LYS A 133 -8.20 4.47 -5.63
CA LYS A 133 -8.47 4.39 -7.07
C LYS A 133 -9.36 5.52 -7.59
N LEU A 134 -10.38 5.90 -6.83
CA LEU A 134 -11.31 6.97 -7.18
C LEU A 134 -10.64 8.35 -7.08
N THR A 135 -9.81 8.56 -6.08
CA THR A 135 -9.11 9.84 -5.92
C THR A 135 -7.97 10.03 -6.91
N THR A 136 -7.23 8.97 -7.24
CA THR A 136 -6.17 9.04 -8.26
C THR A 136 -6.74 9.27 -9.64
N ILE A 137 -7.76 8.50 -10.09
CA ILE A 137 -8.37 8.70 -11.41
C ILE A 137 -8.98 10.10 -11.56
N ALA A 138 -9.55 10.64 -10.48
CA ALA A 138 -10.11 11.98 -10.48
C ALA A 138 -9.04 13.06 -10.64
N MET A 139 -7.91 12.93 -9.94
CA MET A 139 -6.77 13.85 -10.08
C MET A 139 -6.05 13.69 -11.43
N ASP A 140 -5.93 12.47 -11.95
CA ASP A 140 -5.36 12.21 -13.27
C ASP A 140 -6.24 12.80 -14.38
N TYR A 141 -7.56 12.73 -14.22
CA TYR A 141 -8.51 13.40 -15.12
C TYR A 141 -8.42 14.92 -15.06
N TYR A 142 -8.24 15.48 -13.85
CA TYR A 142 -7.94 16.90 -13.70
C TYR A 142 -6.65 17.27 -14.43
N ASP A 143 -5.54 16.55 -14.20
CA ASP A 143 -4.25 16.80 -14.85
C ASP A 143 -4.36 16.73 -16.39
N GLY A 144 -5.11 15.78 -16.93
CA GLY A 144 -5.33 15.67 -18.38
C GLY A 144 -6.10 16.82 -19.00
N ASN A 145 -6.79 17.64 -18.19
CA ASN A 145 -7.62 18.76 -18.65
C ASN A 145 -7.10 20.14 -18.21
N ARG A 146 -5.89 20.21 -17.65
CA ARG A 146 -5.21 21.49 -17.35
C ARG A 146 -4.79 22.23 -18.62
N SER A 147 -4.51 23.53 -18.49
CA SER A 147 -4.06 24.35 -19.62
C SER A 147 -2.74 23.84 -20.20
N LYS A 148 -2.45 24.21 -21.46
CA LYS A 148 -1.21 23.78 -22.14
C LYS A 148 0.05 24.19 -21.35
N ALA A 149 0.10 25.43 -20.87
CA ALA A 149 1.22 25.95 -20.07
C ALA A 149 1.42 25.15 -18.77
N GLU A 150 0.33 24.76 -18.10
CA GLU A 150 0.38 23.95 -16.89
C GLU A 150 0.84 22.51 -17.15
N LYS A 151 0.49 21.95 -18.32
CA LYS A 151 0.94 20.61 -18.73
C LYS A 151 2.43 20.55 -18.99
N GLU A 152 3.05 21.62 -19.47
CA GLU A 152 4.50 21.67 -19.73
C GLU A 152 5.33 21.49 -18.46
N VAL A 153 4.87 22.09 -17.35
CA VAL A 153 5.56 22.06 -16.04
C VAL A 153 5.20 20.85 -15.17
N MET A 154 4.39 19.92 -15.66
CA MET A 154 4.05 18.69 -14.93
C MET A 154 5.28 17.81 -14.67
N SER A 155 5.26 17.12 -13.54
CA SER A 155 6.24 16.07 -13.27
C SER A 155 6.11 14.92 -14.29
N PRO A 156 7.19 14.14 -14.54
CA PRO A 156 7.13 12.98 -15.43
C PRO A 156 6.00 12.01 -15.07
N PHE A 157 5.79 11.78 -13.77
CA PHE A 157 4.71 10.91 -13.28
C PHE A 157 3.33 11.42 -13.69
N GLN A 158 3.05 12.71 -13.53
CA GLN A 158 1.76 13.29 -13.94
C GLN A 158 1.56 13.21 -15.45
N LYS A 159 2.63 13.47 -16.23
CA LYS A 159 2.57 13.36 -17.69
C LYS A 159 2.21 11.94 -18.12
N GLU A 160 2.75 10.92 -17.48
CA GLU A 160 2.50 9.51 -17.81
C GLU A 160 1.07 9.07 -17.44
N HIS A 161 0.51 9.54 -16.33
CA HIS A 161 -0.76 9.04 -15.79
C HIS A 161 -2.00 9.87 -16.11
N ARG A 162 -1.83 11.09 -16.64
CA ARG A 162 -2.94 11.99 -16.95
C ARG A 162 -4.01 11.34 -17.86
N ILE A 163 -5.26 11.70 -17.63
CA ILE A 163 -6.41 11.19 -18.38
C ILE A 163 -7.08 12.35 -19.10
N GLU A 164 -7.00 12.36 -20.43
CA GLU A 164 -7.56 13.44 -21.24
C GLU A 164 -9.06 13.27 -21.49
N ARG A 165 -9.56 12.02 -21.46
CA ARG A 165 -10.96 11.68 -21.68
C ARG A 165 -11.47 10.74 -20.59
N LEU A 166 -12.63 11.07 -20.05
CA LEU A 166 -13.29 10.22 -19.05
C LEU A 166 -13.51 8.81 -19.66
N PRO A 167 -13.15 7.73 -18.94
CA PRO A 167 -13.44 6.37 -19.40
C PRO A 167 -14.93 6.15 -19.59
N SER A 168 -15.30 5.17 -20.43
CA SER A 168 -16.67 4.70 -20.45
C SER A 168 -17.05 4.11 -19.09
N MET A 169 -18.35 4.07 -18.78
CA MET A 169 -18.82 3.49 -17.52
C MET A 169 -18.35 2.04 -17.35
N LEU A 170 -18.36 1.23 -18.42
CA LEU A 170 -17.87 -0.15 -18.37
C LEU A 170 -16.36 -0.21 -18.08
N GLU A 171 -15.55 0.62 -18.73
CA GLU A 171 -14.10 0.67 -18.48
C GLU A 171 -13.79 1.13 -17.05
N PHE A 172 -14.50 2.15 -16.56
CA PHE A 172 -14.39 2.65 -15.20
C PHE A 172 -14.75 1.57 -14.16
N PHE A 173 -15.88 0.88 -14.36
CA PHE A 173 -16.30 -0.20 -13.47
C PHE A 173 -15.38 -1.41 -13.53
N GLY A 174 -14.87 -1.75 -14.72
CA GLY A 174 -13.82 -2.76 -14.86
C GLY A 174 -12.55 -2.39 -14.10
N TYR A 175 -12.16 -1.10 -14.10
CA TYR A 175 -11.02 -0.62 -13.32
C TYR A 175 -11.29 -0.75 -11.83
N VAL A 176 -12.38 -0.17 -11.31
CA VAL A 176 -12.65 -0.18 -9.86
C VAL A 176 -12.81 -1.59 -9.32
N TYR A 177 -13.47 -2.47 -10.08
CA TYR A 177 -13.67 -3.89 -9.75
C TYR A 177 -12.64 -4.81 -10.43
N PHE A 178 -11.39 -4.38 -10.60
CA PHE A 178 -10.36 -5.29 -11.09
C PHE A 178 -10.05 -6.39 -10.05
N PHE A 179 -10.66 -7.56 -10.24
CA PHE A 179 -10.73 -8.63 -9.24
C PHE A 179 -9.40 -9.14 -8.69
N PRO A 180 -8.26 -9.17 -9.44
CA PRO A 180 -7.01 -9.70 -8.90
C PRO A 180 -6.49 -8.90 -7.70
N GLY A 181 -6.79 -7.60 -7.65
CA GLY A 181 -6.40 -6.71 -6.55
C GLY A 181 -7.57 -6.09 -5.80
N PHE A 182 -8.81 -6.56 -6.01
CA PHE A 182 -10.01 -5.93 -5.45
C PHE A 182 -10.07 -6.05 -3.92
N LEU A 183 -9.80 -7.25 -3.39
CA LEU A 183 -9.92 -7.53 -1.96
C LEU A 183 -8.76 -6.93 -1.15
N ALA A 184 -7.52 -7.36 -1.45
CA ALA A 184 -6.34 -7.07 -0.64
C ALA A 184 -5.40 -6.00 -1.24
N GLY A 185 -5.69 -5.49 -2.43
CA GLY A 185 -4.79 -4.62 -3.20
C GLY A 185 -3.87 -5.43 -4.12
N PRO A 186 -2.84 -4.81 -4.72
CA PRO A 186 -2.45 -3.42 -4.56
C PRO A 186 -3.48 -2.43 -5.14
N ALA A 187 -3.45 -1.19 -4.65
CA ALA A 187 -4.11 -0.09 -5.35
C ALA A 187 -3.36 0.21 -6.66
N ILE A 188 -4.04 0.04 -7.78
CA ILE A 188 -3.46 0.23 -9.13
C ILE A 188 -3.89 1.57 -9.74
N LEU A 189 -3.07 2.13 -10.61
CA LEU A 189 -3.38 3.36 -11.34
C LEU A 189 -4.18 3.07 -12.60
N PHE A 190 -5.05 4.01 -12.99
CA PHE A 190 -5.95 3.80 -14.12
C PHE A 190 -5.22 3.73 -15.47
N ALA A 191 -4.18 4.56 -15.68
CA ALA A 191 -3.38 4.52 -16.90
C ALA A 191 -2.75 3.14 -17.14
N ASP A 192 -2.22 2.53 -16.08
CA ASP A 192 -1.67 1.17 -16.10
C ASP A 192 -2.74 0.12 -16.40
N TYR A 193 -3.91 0.25 -15.77
CA TYR A 193 -5.05 -0.64 -16.02
C TYR A 193 -5.49 -0.58 -17.49
N ARG A 194 -5.65 0.63 -18.05
CA ARG A 194 -6.02 0.82 -19.46
C ARG A 194 -4.95 0.26 -20.40
N ALA A 195 -3.67 0.49 -20.10
CA ALA A 195 -2.56 -0.06 -20.88
C ALA A 195 -2.55 -1.60 -20.83
N PHE A 196 -2.91 -2.20 -19.70
CA PHE A 196 -3.04 -3.64 -19.55
C PHE A 196 -4.22 -4.22 -20.34
N ILE A 197 -5.41 -3.67 -20.18
CA ILE A 197 -6.62 -4.21 -20.79
C ILE A 197 -6.53 -4.17 -22.32
N THR A 198 -6.05 -3.05 -22.87
CA THR A 198 -5.80 -2.89 -24.31
C THR A 198 -4.55 -3.65 -24.79
N GLY A 199 -3.72 -4.14 -23.87
CA GLY A 199 -2.44 -4.77 -24.14
C GLY A 199 -1.33 -3.81 -24.57
N ALA A 200 -1.55 -2.49 -24.55
CA ALA A 200 -0.54 -1.47 -24.86
C ALA A 200 0.69 -1.54 -23.95
N MET A 201 0.55 -2.10 -22.75
CA MET A 201 1.68 -2.33 -21.84
C MET A 201 2.66 -3.38 -22.37
N PHE A 202 2.22 -4.27 -23.27
CA PHE A 202 3.05 -5.34 -23.83
C PHE A 202 3.68 -4.87 -25.15
N LYS A 203 4.99 -5.08 -25.30
CA LYS A 203 5.72 -4.65 -26.50
C LYS A 203 5.15 -5.32 -27.76
N VAL A 204 4.98 -4.52 -28.81
CA VAL A 204 4.76 -4.98 -30.19
C VAL A 204 6.05 -5.67 -30.65
N GLY A 205 5.98 -6.95 -31.03
CA GLY A 205 7.11 -7.63 -31.69
C GLY A 205 7.39 -9.07 -31.28
N ALA A 206 6.74 -9.59 -30.24
CA ALA A 206 6.72 -11.04 -30.01
C ALA A 206 5.75 -11.66 -31.02
N ARG A 207 6.29 -12.39 -32.00
CA ARG A 207 5.50 -13.06 -33.03
C ARG A 207 4.86 -14.30 -32.42
N ILE A 208 3.54 -14.43 -32.55
CA ILE A 208 2.85 -15.68 -32.23
C ILE A 208 2.98 -16.56 -33.46
N ARG A 209 3.60 -17.74 -33.33
CA ARG A 209 3.51 -18.81 -34.33
C ARG A 209 2.39 -19.76 -33.94
N MET A 210 1.32 -19.76 -34.72
CA MET A 210 0.27 -20.78 -34.69
C MET A 210 0.21 -21.42 -36.08
N GLY A 211 0.39 -22.74 -36.17
CA GLY A 211 0.30 -23.45 -37.45
C GLY A 211 1.25 -22.94 -38.54
N GLY A 212 2.41 -22.38 -38.18
CA GLY A 212 3.38 -21.83 -39.14
C GLY A 212 3.12 -20.38 -39.59
N VAL A 213 2.06 -19.72 -39.12
CA VAL A 213 1.74 -18.33 -39.46
C VAL A 213 2.16 -17.38 -38.33
N GLU A 214 2.86 -16.30 -38.68
CA GLU A 214 3.34 -15.28 -37.75
C GLU A 214 2.37 -14.10 -37.67
N PHE A 215 1.76 -13.90 -36.50
CA PHE A 215 0.90 -12.74 -36.24
C PHE A 215 1.66 -11.65 -35.48
N PRO A 216 1.62 -10.37 -35.94
CA PRO A 216 2.10 -9.25 -35.14
C PRO A 216 1.17 -9.04 -33.93
N GLY A 217 1.58 -9.57 -32.78
CA GLY A 217 0.79 -9.53 -31.54
C GLY A 217 1.44 -8.69 -30.45
N ARG A 218 0.61 -8.08 -29.61
CA ARG A 218 0.97 -7.65 -28.24
C ARG A 218 1.01 -8.91 -27.37
N VAL A 219 2.18 -9.52 -27.18
CA VAL A 219 2.28 -10.77 -26.40
C VAL A 219 2.66 -10.48 -24.96
N SER A 220 1.73 -10.78 -24.06
CA SER A 220 2.03 -10.88 -22.63
C SER A 220 3.06 -12.01 -22.41
N PRO A 221 4.20 -11.75 -21.76
CA PRO A 221 5.10 -12.80 -21.29
C PRO A 221 4.37 -13.87 -20.48
N ASN A 222 4.96 -15.07 -20.39
CA ASN A 222 4.39 -16.16 -19.62
C ASN A 222 4.45 -15.85 -18.10
N PRO A 223 3.30 -15.74 -17.41
CA PRO A 223 3.23 -15.40 -16.00
C PRO A 223 3.30 -16.62 -15.06
N VAL A 224 3.34 -17.86 -15.56
CA VAL A 224 3.17 -19.06 -14.74
C VAL A 224 4.23 -19.16 -13.63
N VAL A 225 5.51 -19.20 -14.02
CA VAL A 225 6.61 -19.27 -13.06
C VAL A 225 6.61 -18.09 -12.06
N PRO A 226 6.55 -16.82 -12.48
CA PRO A 226 6.55 -15.71 -11.53
C PRO A 226 5.30 -15.67 -10.63
N SER A 227 4.13 -16.11 -11.10
CA SER A 227 2.92 -16.23 -10.27
C SER A 227 3.09 -17.33 -9.21
N ILE A 228 3.65 -18.48 -9.59
CA ILE A 228 3.99 -19.57 -8.65
C ILE A 228 5.03 -19.10 -7.64
N ILE A 229 6.03 -18.32 -8.05
CA ILE A 229 7.01 -17.73 -7.13
C ILE A 229 6.31 -16.80 -6.12
N ALA A 230 5.41 -15.92 -6.57
CA ALA A 230 4.64 -15.04 -5.68
C ALA A 230 3.75 -15.84 -4.70
N LEU A 231 3.09 -16.91 -5.17
CA LEU A 231 2.34 -17.82 -4.31
C LEU A 231 3.26 -18.53 -3.31
N GLY A 232 4.44 -18.97 -3.75
CA GLY A 232 5.48 -19.56 -2.90
C GLY A 232 5.93 -18.62 -1.79
N LYS A 233 6.07 -17.31 -2.07
CA LYS A 233 6.35 -16.30 -1.02
C LYS A 233 5.23 -16.25 0.02
N ALA A 234 3.95 -16.30 -0.39
CA ALA A 234 2.83 -16.35 0.55
C ALA A 234 2.91 -17.61 1.45
N ILE A 235 3.17 -18.77 0.85
CA ILE A 235 3.36 -20.03 1.59
C ILE A 235 4.54 -19.93 2.58
N CYS A 236 5.66 -19.32 2.19
CA CYS A 236 6.80 -19.11 3.09
C CYS A 236 6.49 -18.17 4.27
N VAL A 237 5.58 -17.20 4.09
CA VAL A 237 5.16 -16.28 5.17
C VAL A 237 4.11 -16.91 6.08
N PHE A 238 3.35 -17.90 5.61
CA PHE A 238 2.24 -18.50 6.36
C PHE A 238 2.61 -19.03 7.76
N PRO A 239 3.74 -19.74 7.97
CA PRO A 239 4.15 -20.14 9.32
C PRO A 239 4.35 -18.96 10.29
N LEU A 240 4.86 -17.83 9.78
CA LEU A 240 5.04 -16.62 10.59
C LEU A 240 3.70 -15.95 10.92
N LEU A 241 2.70 -16.07 10.04
CA LEU A 241 1.33 -15.63 10.31
C LEU A 241 0.68 -16.47 11.41
N VAL A 242 0.84 -17.80 11.37
CA VAL A 242 0.37 -18.69 12.44
C VAL A 242 1.07 -18.36 13.77
N LEU A 243 2.39 -18.11 13.72
CA LEU A 243 3.15 -17.67 14.88
C LEU A 243 2.63 -16.33 15.43
N ALA A 244 2.30 -15.36 14.56
CA ALA A 244 1.75 -14.07 14.97
C ALA A 244 0.45 -14.21 15.80
N GLY A 245 -0.37 -15.22 15.53
CA GLY A 245 -1.57 -15.51 16.33
C GLY A 245 -1.28 -15.85 17.80
N HIS A 246 -0.08 -16.34 18.11
CA HIS A 246 0.36 -16.67 19.47
C HIS A 246 1.03 -15.47 20.18
N PHE A 247 1.42 -14.43 19.45
CA PHE A 247 2.12 -13.25 19.98
C PHE A 247 1.29 -11.99 19.70
N ARG A 248 0.10 -11.91 20.30
CA ARG A 248 -0.82 -10.81 20.01
C ARG A 248 -0.29 -9.52 20.65
N PRO A 249 -0.33 -8.37 19.96
CA PRO A 249 0.15 -7.11 20.53
C PRO A 249 -0.53 -6.72 21.84
N ILE A 250 -1.81 -7.09 22.00
CA ILE A 250 -2.57 -6.81 23.22
C ILE A 250 -1.98 -7.50 24.47
N ASP A 251 -1.25 -8.60 24.29
CA ASP A 251 -0.60 -9.31 25.38
C ASP A 251 0.55 -8.49 26.01
N LEU A 252 1.03 -7.44 25.32
CA LEU A 252 2.00 -6.47 25.87
C LEU A 252 1.37 -5.58 26.96
N ALA A 253 0.04 -5.45 27.01
CA ALA A 253 -0.64 -4.70 28.06
C ALA A 253 -0.86 -5.50 29.35
N LEU A 254 -0.47 -6.79 29.38
CA LEU A 254 -0.62 -7.65 30.55
C LEU A 254 0.43 -7.33 31.63
N PRO A 255 0.13 -7.57 32.93
CA PRO A 255 1.09 -7.38 34.02
C PRO A 255 2.40 -8.15 33.80
N SER A 256 2.32 -9.35 33.21
CA SER A 256 3.48 -10.19 32.89
C SER A 256 4.48 -9.54 31.93
N PHE A 257 4.07 -8.56 31.12
CA PHE A 257 4.99 -7.75 30.32
C PHE A 257 5.56 -6.61 31.15
N ILE A 258 4.71 -5.90 31.88
CA ILE A 258 5.07 -4.69 32.63
C ILE A 258 6.12 -4.99 33.71
N GLU A 259 6.01 -6.15 34.36
CA GLU A 259 6.92 -6.59 35.43
C GLU A 259 8.20 -7.25 34.90
N ALA A 260 8.26 -7.55 33.60
CA ALA A 260 9.41 -8.20 33.00
C ALA A 260 10.65 -7.26 32.98
N PRO A 261 11.87 -7.80 33.03
CA PRO A 261 13.09 -7.01 32.85
C PRO A 261 13.10 -6.27 31.50
N VAL A 262 13.75 -5.11 31.44
CA VAL A 262 13.77 -4.22 30.26
C VAL A 262 14.21 -4.94 28.97
N TRP A 263 15.19 -5.84 29.05
CA TRP A 263 15.67 -6.59 27.87
C TRP A 263 14.59 -7.53 27.32
N GLU A 264 13.79 -8.15 28.19
CA GLU A 264 12.67 -9.01 27.80
C GLU A 264 11.55 -8.16 27.22
N GLN A 265 11.26 -7.01 27.82
CA GLN A 265 10.29 -6.06 27.29
C GLN A 265 10.65 -5.65 25.87
N ILE A 266 11.91 -5.29 25.59
CA ILE A 266 12.38 -4.94 24.24
C ILE A 266 12.19 -6.11 23.27
N GLY A 267 12.58 -7.33 23.67
CA GLY A 267 12.45 -8.53 22.84
C GLY A 267 10.99 -8.86 22.51
N ARG A 268 10.11 -8.82 23.51
CA ARG A 268 8.66 -9.06 23.34
C ARG A 268 8.01 -7.97 22.49
N PHE A 269 8.36 -6.71 22.70
CA PHE A 269 7.86 -5.60 21.89
C PHE A 269 8.18 -5.81 20.41
N TYR A 270 9.45 -6.12 20.13
CA TYR A 270 9.90 -6.40 18.78
C TYR A 270 9.16 -7.58 18.16
N LEU A 271 9.06 -8.70 18.90
CA LEU A 271 8.43 -9.93 18.42
C LEU A 271 6.95 -9.74 18.12
N HIS A 272 6.16 -9.26 19.09
CA HIS A 272 4.72 -9.12 18.96
C HIS A 272 4.34 -8.15 17.84
N VAL A 273 4.97 -6.97 17.77
CA VAL A 273 4.61 -5.96 16.75
C VAL A 273 5.14 -6.34 15.37
N SER A 274 6.32 -6.96 15.27
CA SER A 274 6.88 -7.35 13.97
C SER A 274 6.09 -8.47 13.31
N LEU A 275 5.69 -9.47 14.09
CA LEU A 275 4.90 -10.59 13.57
C LEU A 275 3.56 -10.12 12.99
N MET A 276 2.96 -9.05 13.51
CA MET A 276 1.70 -8.51 12.94
C MET A 276 1.81 -8.03 11.50
N ARG A 277 3.00 -7.68 11.00
CA ARG A 277 3.18 -7.29 9.59
C ARG A 277 2.98 -8.46 8.63
N THR A 278 3.23 -9.68 9.08
CA THR A 278 3.21 -10.91 8.26
C THR A 278 1.85 -11.17 7.61
N LYS A 279 0.74 -10.81 8.27
CA LYS A 279 -0.61 -10.94 7.70
C LYS A 279 -0.78 -10.11 6.42
N TYR A 280 -0.18 -8.92 6.37
CA TYR A 280 -0.23 -8.07 5.20
C TYR A 280 0.65 -8.62 4.09
N TYR A 281 1.87 -9.06 4.41
CA TYR A 281 2.75 -9.72 3.44
C TYR A 281 2.09 -10.95 2.82
N PHE A 282 1.45 -11.79 3.64
CA PHE A 282 0.72 -12.97 3.19
C PHE A 282 -0.41 -12.60 2.20
N GLY A 283 -1.32 -11.71 2.61
CA GLY A 283 -2.43 -11.28 1.74
C GLY A 283 -1.96 -10.60 0.46
N TRP A 284 -0.94 -9.74 0.54
CA TRP A 284 -0.40 -9.04 -0.63
C TRP A 284 0.33 -9.98 -1.59
N PHE A 285 1.01 -11.02 -1.12
CA PHE A 285 1.64 -11.99 -2.04
C PHE A 285 0.61 -12.86 -2.78
N LEU A 286 -0.52 -13.20 -2.15
CA LEU A 286 -1.62 -13.88 -2.83
C LEU A 286 -2.24 -13.00 -3.94
N ALA A 287 -2.52 -11.74 -3.61
CA ALA A 287 -2.99 -10.74 -4.57
C ALA A 287 -1.98 -10.50 -5.71
N GLU A 288 -0.69 -10.32 -5.38
CA GLU A 288 0.40 -10.17 -6.34
C GLU A 288 0.45 -11.38 -7.29
N SER A 289 0.30 -12.60 -6.76
CA SER A 289 0.25 -13.83 -7.57
C SER A 289 -0.89 -13.81 -8.57
N SER A 290 -2.09 -13.37 -8.16
CA SER A 290 -3.24 -13.22 -9.07
C SER A 290 -3.01 -12.13 -10.11
N CYS A 291 -2.49 -10.97 -9.72
CA CYS A 291 -2.15 -9.90 -10.65
C CYS A 291 -1.10 -10.35 -11.67
N ILE A 292 -0.07 -11.11 -11.25
CA ILE A 292 0.92 -11.69 -12.15
C ILE A 292 0.26 -12.69 -13.09
N ALA A 293 -0.55 -13.63 -12.58
CA ALA A 293 -1.27 -14.63 -13.38
C ALA A 293 -2.12 -14.00 -14.49
N SER A 294 -2.75 -12.84 -14.22
CA SER A 294 -3.54 -12.10 -15.20
C SER A 294 -2.70 -11.45 -16.30
N GLY A 295 -1.40 -11.26 -16.07
CA GLY A 295 -0.47 -10.52 -16.92
C GLY A 295 -0.20 -9.08 -16.45
N PHE A 296 -1.03 -8.53 -15.55
CA PHE A 296 -0.91 -7.14 -15.06
C PHE A 296 0.41 -6.87 -14.33
N GLY A 297 1.01 -7.87 -13.69
CA GLY A 297 2.28 -7.70 -12.95
C GLY A 297 3.48 -7.28 -13.81
N TYR A 298 3.41 -7.37 -15.14
CA TYR A 298 4.51 -7.06 -16.05
C TYR A 298 4.94 -5.58 -15.96
N SER A 299 6.24 -5.35 -15.81
CA SER A 299 6.83 -4.00 -15.68
C SER A 299 8.03 -3.75 -16.59
N GLY A 300 8.12 -4.50 -17.69
CA GLY A 300 9.20 -4.36 -18.66
C GLY A 300 10.35 -5.34 -18.45
N LYS A 301 11.56 -4.89 -18.82
CA LYS A 301 12.80 -5.67 -18.67
C LYS A 301 13.82 -4.89 -17.84
N ASP A 302 14.65 -5.60 -17.10
CA ASP A 302 15.80 -5.02 -16.42
C ASP A 302 16.95 -4.70 -17.41
N LYS A 303 18.05 -4.14 -16.91
CA LYS A 303 19.25 -3.84 -17.72
C LYS A 303 19.91 -5.09 -18.34
N ARG A 304 19.64 -6.27 -17.79
CA ARG A 304 20.15 -7.57 -18.27
C ARG A 304 19.19 -8.24 -19.25
N GLY A 305 18.04 -7.63 -19.53
CA GLY A 305 17.02 -8.16 -20.44
C GLY A 305 16.03 -9.12 -19.78
N ASN A 306 16.11 -9.35 -18.46
CA ASN A 306 15.19 -10.23 -17.74
C ASN A 306 13.83 -9.55 -17.57
N ILE A 307 12.78 -10.33 -17.67
CA ILE A 307 11.40 -9.85 -17.52
C ILE A 307 11.12 -9.57 -16.04
N LYS A 308 10.53 -8.40 -15.77
CA LYS A 308 10.13 -7.99 -14.42
C LYS A 308 8.63 -8.13 -14.21
N TRP A 309 8.26 -8.49 -12.98
CA TRP A 309 6.89 -8.75 -12.54
C TRP A 309 6.50 -7.94 -11.28
N ASP A 310 7.16 -6.79 -11.09
CA ASP A 310 7.05 -5.98 -9.88
C ASP A 310 5.95 -4.89 -9.93
N ARG A 311 5.19 -4.75 -11.02
CA ARG A 311 4.15 -3.70 -11.13
C ARG A 311 3.05 -3.83 -10.08
N ALA A 312 2.69 -5.07 -9.76
CA ALA A 312 1.67 -5.38 -8.77
C ALA A 312 2.25 -5.76 -7.40
N ALA A 313 3.56 -5.57 -7.18
CA ALA A 313 4.13 -5.75 -5.87
C ALA A 313 3.55 -4.69 -4.92
N ASN A 314 3.14 -5.10 -3.72
CA ASN A 314 2.68 -4.16 -2.69
C ASN A 314 3.65 -4.03 -1.52
N ALA A 315 4.62 -4.94 -1.37
CA ALA A 315 5.68 -4.80 -0.40
C ALA A 315 6.94 -5.60 -0.78
N PHE A 316 8.08 -5.16 -0.26
CA PHE A 316 9.33 -5.93 -0.25
C PHE A 316 9.75 -6.19 1.20
N PRO A 317 9.32 -7.31 1.82
CA PRO A 317 9.47 -7.53 3.27
C PRO A 317 10.90 -7.37 3.78
N LEU A 318 11.89 -7.96 3.13
CA LEU A 318 13.29 -7.82 3.57
C LEU A 318 13.78 -6.36 3.49
N ALA A 319 13.34 -5.60 2.49
CA ALA A 319 13.69 -4.19 2.39
C ALA A 319 12.98 -3.34 3.46
N VAL A 320 11.83 -3.79 3.97
CA VAL A 320 11.12 -3.17 5.10
C VAL A 320 11.80 -3.52 6.42
N GLU A 321 12.00 -4.81 6.71
CA GLU A 321 12.50 -5.28 8.00
C GLU A 321 13.97 -4.88 8.26
N PHE A 322 14.76 -4.71 7.19
CA PHE A 322 16.18 -4.31 7.27
C PHE A 322 16.44 -2.88 6.77
N ALA A 323 15.42 -2.01 6.74
CA ALA A 323 15.56 -0.63 6.29
C ALA A 323 16.45 0.20 7.25
N PRO A 324 17.51 0.87 6.76
CA PRO A 324 18.38 1.70 7.62
C PRO A 324 17.79 3.06 8.00
N ASN A 325 16.62 3.41 7.47
CA ASN A 325 15.90 4.65 7.75
C ASN A 325 14.42 4.52 7.38
N ILE A 326 13.59 5.42 7.92
CA ILE A 326 12.14 5.43 7.71
C ILE A 326 11.74 5.48 6.23
N ARG A 327 12.50 6.21 5.40
CA ARG A 327 12.23 6.27 3.96
C ARG A 327 12.40 4.90 3.30
N GLY A 328 13.37 4.10 3.75
CA GLY A 328 13.53 2.72 3.31
C GLY A 328 12.29 1.87 3.60
N ILE A 329 11.63 2.08 4.74
CA ILE A 329 10.36 1.42 5.05
C ILE A 329 9.25 1.92 4.12
N THR A 330 9.03 3.24 4.05
CA THR A 330 7.90 3.81 3.28
C THR A 330 8.01 3.57 1.78
N ASP A 331 9.23 3.47 1.24
CA ASP A 331 9.47 3.16 -0.18
C ASP A 331 9.27 1.65 -0.50
N ASN A 332 9.07 0.78 0.51
CA ASN A 332 8.95 -0.67 0.35
C ASN A 332 7.72 -1.30 1.04
N TRP A 333 6.91 -0.52 1.76
CA TRP A 333 5.70 -0.95 2.46
C TRP A 333 4.46 -0.35 1.81
N ASN A 334 3.47 -1.19 1.49
CA ASN A 334 2.18 -0.78 0.91
C ASN A 334 2.36 0.16 -0.29
N LEU A 335 3.08 -0.30 -1.31
CA LEU A 335 3.58 0.49 -2.45
C LEU A 335 2.46 1.27 -3.18
N GLY A 336 1.26 0.70 -3.31
CA GLY A 336 0.13 1.40 -3.92
C GLY A 336 -0.30 2.62 -3.10
N THR A 337 -0.40 2.47 -1.77
CA THR A 337 -0.72 3.56 -0.84
C THR A 337 0.42 4.57 -0.76
N ALA A 338 1.68 4.11 -0.74
CA ALA A 338 2.85 4.99 -0.75
C ALA A 338 2.90 5.84 -2.03
N THR A 339 2.58 5.25 -3.19
CA THR A 339 2.48 5.96 -4.47
C THR A 339 1.38 7.02 -4.43
N TRP A 340 0.20 6.66 -3.92
CA TRP A 340 -0.92 7.60 -3.73
C TRP A 340 -0.53 8.79 -2.85
N LEU A 341 -0.07 8.53 -1.63
CA LEU A 341 0.32 9.56 -0.67
C LEU A 341 1.45 10.45 -1.22
N LYS A 342 2.45 9.86 -1.88
CA LYS A 342 3.57 10.62 -2.45
C LYS A 342 3.15 11.51 -3.61
N HIS A 343 2.49 10.96 -4.63
CA HIS A 343 2.26 11.65 -5.90
C HIS A 343 0.97 12.48 -5.93
N TYR A 344 0.00 12.14 -5.09
CA TYR A 344 -1.32 12.76 -5.08
C TYR A 344 -1.57 13.63 -3.84
N ILE A 345 -0.76 13.50 -2.78
CA ILE A 345 -0.82 14.37 -1.60
C ILE A 345 0.48 15.16 -1.45
N TYR A 346 1.59 14.51 -1.08
CA TYR A 346 2.86 15.16 -0.73
C TYR A 346 3.38 16.07 -1.85
N LEU A 347 3.60 15.53 -3.05
CA LEU A 347 4.19 16.25 -4.18
C LEU A 347 3.26 17.29 -4.83
N ARG A 348 2.01 17.38 -4.38
CA ARG A 348 1.06 18.41 -4.86
C ARG A 348 1.22 19.75 -4.14
N PHE A 349 1.95 19.79 -3.03
CA PHE A 349 2.33 21.05 -2.36
C PHE A 349 3.45 21.78 -3.12
N SER A 350 3.45 23.11 -3.07
CA SER A 350 4.46 23.94 -3.74
C SER A 350 5.82 23.94 -3.02
N ASP A 351 5.82 23.98 -1.68
CA ASP A 351 7.03 23.98 -0.87
C ASP A 351 7.21 22.71 -0.05
N GLN A 352 8.09 21.84 -0.55
CA GLN A 352 8.45 20.57 0.07
C GLN A 352 9.48 20.67 1.19
N ARG A 353 9.97 21.88 1.49
CA ARG A 353 10.88 22.13 2.61
C ARG A 353 10.15 22.38 3.92
N SER A 354 8.91 22.86 3.85
CA SER A 354 8.04 23.00 5.02
C SER A 354 7.63 21.63 5.58
N MET A 355 7.21 21.58 6.85
CA MET A 355 6.65 20.36 7.45
C MET A 355 5.22 20.06 6.99
N LEU A 356 4.55 21.04 6.37
CA LEU A 356 3.14 20.95 5.99
C LEU A 356 2.83 19.75 5.07
N PRO A 357 3.61 19.45 4.01
CA PRO A 357 3.38 18.28 3.17
C PRO A 357 3.48 16.97 3.95
N THR A 358 4.43 16.85 4.89
CA THR A 358 4.57 15.67 5.75
C THR A 358 3.34 15.51 6.65
N ILE A 359 2.95 16.59 7.34
CA ILE A 359 1.79 16.59 8.23
C ILE A 359 0.51 16.25 7.46
N ALA A 360 0.28 16.90 6.31
CA ALA A 360 -0.89 16.65 5.47
C ALA A 360 -0.92 15.20 4.94
N THR A 361 0.24 14.65 4.58
CA THR A 361 0.35 13.26 4.10
C THR A 361 -0.01 12.26 5.19
N TYR A 362 0.55 12.44 6.39
CA TYR A 362 0.25 11.56 7.51
C TYR A 362 -1.17 11.74 8.07
N ALA A 363 -1.71 12.96 8.05
CA ALA A 363 -3.11 13.22 8.37
C ALA A 363 -4.03 12.51 7.36
N CYS A 364 -3.77 12.66 6.05
CA CYS A 364 -4.50 11.94 5.01
C CYS A 364 -4.45 10.42 5.23
N SER A 365 -3.27 9.89 5.60
CA SER A 365 -3.11 8.47 5.92
C SER A 365 -3.91 8.06 7.17
N ALA A 366 -3.93 8.87 8.23
CA ALA A 366 -4.71 8.60 9.44
C ALA A 366 -6.22 8.50 9.15
N PHE A 367 -6.77 9.50 8.46
CA PHE A 367 -8.18 9.51 8.07
C PHE A 367 -8.54 8.33 7.16
N TRP A 368 -7.63 7.92 6.28
CA TRP A 368 -7.83 6.76 5.42
C TRP A 368 -7.89 5.44 6.21
N HIS A 369 -7.12 5.32 7.29
CA HIS A 369 -7.13 4.12 8.16
C HIS A 369 -8.32 4.08 9.12
N GLY A 370 -8.79 5.22 9.64
CA GLY A 370 -10.00 5.30 10.47
C GLY A 370 -9.89 6.25 11.66
N PHE A 371 -10.80 6.10 12.64
CA PHE A 371 -10.95 7.03 13.77
C PHE A 371 -10.53 6.46 15.13
N TYR A 372 -9.96 5.26 15.16
CA TYR A 372 -9.35 4.71 16.37
C TYR A 372 -8.18 5.59 16.83
N PRO A 373 -8.09 5.93 18.14
CA PRO A 373 -7.03 6.80 18.66
C PRO A 373 -5.61 6.34 18.29
N GLY A 374 -5.37 5.03 18.29
CA GLY A 374 -4.08 4.42 17.98
C GLY A 374 -3.54 4.80 16.60
N TYR A 375 -4.39 4.98 15.59
CA TYR A 375 -3.96 5.45 14.28
C TYR A 375 -3.36 6.86 14.34
N TYR A 376 -4.00 7.77 15.08
CA TYR A 376 -3.53 9.16 15.18
C TYR A 376 -2.22 9.24 15.96
N LEU A 377 -2.08 8.46 17.03
CA LEU A 377 -0.81 8.36 17.77
C LEU A 377 0.32 7.88 16.86
N PHE A 378 0.08 6.81 16.09
CA PHE A 378 1.04 6.27 15.14
C PHE A 378 1.45 7.29 14.07
N PHE A 379 0.47 7.95 13.44
CA PHE A 379 0.74 8.84 12.31
C PHE A 379 1.35 10.18 12.72
N ILE A 380 0.99 10.72 13.90
CA ILE A 380 1.67 11.87 14.47
C ILE A 380 3.13 11.52 14.78
N ALA A 381 3.38 10.40 15.47
CA ALA A 381 4.74 9.96 15.77
C ALA A 381 5.54 9.68 14.48
N SER A 382 4.92 9.12 13.45
CA SER A 382 5.54 8.87 12.14
C SER A 382 5.89 10.16 11.38
N ALA A 383 5.08 11.22 11.51
CA ALA A 383 5.40 12.52 10.96
C ALA A 383 6.67 13.11 11.60
N PHE A 384 6.74 13.08 12.93
CA PHE A 384 7.94 13.50 13.67
C PHE A 384 9.17 12.64 13.33
N LEU A 385 9.01 11.32 13.26
CA LEU A 385 10.07 10.39 12.83
C LEU A 385 10.59 10.73 11.43
N THR A 386 9.72 11.10 10.51
CA THR A 386 10.10 11.49 9.16
C THR A 386 10.91 12.79 9.16
N GLU A 387 10.50 13.81 9.89
CA GLU A 387 11.27 15.06 10.00
C GLU A 387 12.61 14.86 10.71
N ALA A 388 12.65 14.08 11.78
CA ALA A 388 13.90 13.67 12.45
C ALA A 388 14.85 12.96 11.47
N SER A 389 14.33 12.02 10.68
CA SER A 389 15.12 11.28 9.70
C SER A 389 15.65 12.16 8.57
N LYS A 390 14.88 13.16 8.12
CA LYS A 390 15.35 14.17 7.15
C LYS A 390 16.56 14.92 7.68
N GLU A 391 16.51 15.36 8.94
CA GLU A 391 17.61 16.08 9.60
C GLU A 391 18.85 15.20 9.81
N VAL A 392 18.66 13.96 10.28
CA VAL A 392 19.76 12.96 10.39
C VAL A 392 20.42 12.75 9.03
N ARG A 393 19.62 12.58 7.98
CA ARG A 393 20.13 12.41 6.61
C ARG A 393 20.86 13.65 6.10
N ARG A 394 20.43 14.85 6.50
CA ARG A 394 21.02 16.12 6.07
C ARG A 394 22.33 16.43 6.78
N LYS A 395 22.45 16.08 8.06
CA LYS A 395 23.57 16.52 8.92
C LYS A 395 24.52 15.41 9.35
N ILE A 396 24.01 14.19 9.59
CA ILE A 396 24.83 13.06 10.05
C ILE A 396 25.35 12.24 8.87
N ARG A 397 24.50 11.90 7.89
CA ARG A 397 24.92 11.08 6.73
C ARG A 397 26.16 11.65 6.01
N PRO A 398 26.33 12.98 5.81
CA PRO A 398 27.54 13.51 5.17
C PRO A 398 28.85 13.20 5.91
N LEU A 399 28.81 12.86 7.20
CA LEU A 399 30.01 12.49 7.97
C LEU A 399 30.56 11.12 7.58
N VAL A 400 29.72 10.25 7.01
CA VAL A 400 30.07 8.89 6.56
C VAL A 400 30.12 8.76 5.05
N MET A 401 30.18 9.89 4.35
CA MET A 401 30.22 9.98 2.89
C MET A 401 31.35 10.93 2.47
N LYS A 402 32.09 10.56 1.42
CA LYS A 402 33.12 11.43 0.82
C LYS A 402 32.47 12.56 0.02
N ASP A 403 31.41 12.21 -0.70
CA ASP A 403 30.57 13.09 -1.51
C ASP A 403 29.11 12.56 -1.49
N GLU A 404 28.20 13.05 -2.34
CA GLU A 404 26.79 12.62 -2.29
C GLU A 404 26.58 11.13 -2.57
N VAL A 405 27.47 10.52 -3.37
CA VAL A 405 27.32 9.16 -3.91
C VAL A 405 28.35 8.17 -3.36
N THR A 406 29.52 8.64 -2.90
CA THR A 406 30.64 7.79 -2.50
C THR A 406 30.67 7.58 -0.98
N PRO A 407 30.37 6.36 -0.48
CA PRO A 407 30.42 6.05 0.96
C PRO A 407 31.84 5.90 1.50
N LEU A 408 32.04 6.24 2.77
CA LEU A 408 33.29 5.97 3.51
C LEU A 408 33.16 4.67 4.31
N TYR A 409 33.93 3.65 3.96
CA TYR A 409 33.95 2.38 4.71
C TYR A 409 35.15 2.34 5.68
N PRO A 410 34.97 1.82 6.91
CA PRO A 410 33.80 1.07 7.42
C PRO A 410 32.68 1.94 8.03
N GLN A 411 32.84 3.26 8.16
CA GLN A 411 31.93 4.14 8.89
C GLN A 411 30.49 4.09 8.36
N LYS A 412 30.32 4.00 7.04
CA LYS A 412 29.03 3.86 6.39
C LYS A 412 28.31 2.58 6.79
N TYR A 413 29.05 1.48 6.93
CA TYR A 413 28.48 0.20 7.35
C TYR A 413 27.92 0.29 8.77
N VAL A 414 28.71 0.87 9.69
CA VAL A 414 28.26 1.13 11.08
C VAL A 414 27.02 2.03 11.09
N TYR A 415 27.03 3.11 10.32
CA TYR A 415 25.87 4.01 10.18
C TYR A 415 24.61 3.28 9.70
N ASP A 416 24.74 2.40 8.71
CA ASP A 416 23.59 1.66 8.18
C ASP A 416 23.04 0.63 9.18
N VAL A 417 23.92 -0.10 9.88
CA VAL A 417 23.51 -1.07 10.90
C VAL A 417 22.84 -0.38 12.08
N LEU A 418 23.43 0.71 12.60
CA LEU A 418 22.82 1.50 13.67
C LEU A 418 21.49 2.12 13.22
N GLY A 419 21.44 2.65 12.00
CA GLY A 419 20.22 3.18 11.41
C GLY A 419 19.12 2.12 11.28
N MET A 420 19.49 0.90 10.90
CA MET A 420 18.57 -0.23 10.80
C MET A 420 17.99 -0.63 12.15
N VAL A 421 18.84 -0.79 13.18
CA VAL A 421 18.39 -1.10 14.54
C VAL A 421 17.49 0.02 15.08
N ALA A 422 17.92 1.28 14.96
CA ALA A 422 17.14 2.43 15.44
C ALA A 422 15.79 2.56 14.72
N THR A 423 15.78 2.40 13.40
CA THR A 423 14.55 2.47 12.59
C THR A 423 13.59 1.35 12.98
N SER A 424 14.09 0.12 13.09
CA SER A 424 13.26 -1.03 13.41
C SER A 424 12.69 -0.95 14.83
N LEU A 425 13.50 -0.60 15.84
CA LEU A 425 13.02 -0.41 17.21
C LEU A 425 11.99 0.71 17.29
N THR A 426 12.25 1.87 16.66
CA THR A 426 11.32 3.00 16.70
C THR A 426 10.01 2.68 15.98
N MET A 427 10.08 2.06 14.79
CA MET A 427 8.90 1.68 14.02
C MET A 427 8.02 0.68 14.77
N ASN A 428 8.61 -0.34 15.39
CA ASN A 428 7.86 -1.27 16.21
C ASN A 428 7.27 -0.56 17.44
N TYR A 429 8.05 0.28 18.13
CA TYR A 429 7.60 1.04 19.30
C TYR A 429 6.35 1.89 19.03
N ILE A 430 6.37 2.71 17.97
CA ILE A 430 5.21 3.54 17.60
C ILE A 430 4.11 2.69 16.96
N GLY A 431 4.49 1.64 16.22
CA GLY A 431 3.60 0.70 15.53
C GLY A 431 2.68 -0.07 16.47
N LEU A 432 3.02 -0.21 17.75
CA LEU A 432 2.13 -0.73 18.79
C LEU A 432 0.76 -0.06 18.75
N SER A 433 0.75 1.27 18.69
CA SER A 433 -0.50 2.04 18.69
C SER A 433 -1.37 1.76 17.46
N PHE A 434 -0.73 1.53 16.30
CA PHE A 434 -1.42 1.18 15.07
C PHE A 434 -2.08 -0.20 15.13
N VAL A 435 -1.46 -1.17 15.83
CA VAL A 435 -1.98 -2.54 15.89
C VAL A 435 -2.96 -2.77 17.04
N ILE A 436 -2.83 -2.04 18.15
CA ILE A 436 -3.74 -2.13 19.31
C ILE A 436 -4.99 -1.27 19.13
N LEU A 437 -4.92 -0.17 18.35
CA LEU A 437 -6.03 0.76 18.05
C LEU A 437 -6.51 1.62 19.23
N GLU A 438 -6.50 1.09 20.44
CA GLU A 438 -7.06 1.75 21.64
C GLU A 438 -6.05 2.59 22.40
N TRP A 439 -6.52 3.68 23.03
CA TRP A 439 -5.69 4.54 23.86
C TRP A 439 -5.23 3.88 25.18
N PRO A 440 -6.11 3.34 26.04
CA PRO A 440 -5.70 2.86 27.37
C PRO A 440 -4.57 1.81 27.34
N PRO A 441 -4.67 0.67 26.61
CA PRO A 441 -3.59 -0.32 26.58
C PRO A 441 -2.28 0.25 26.01
N VAL A 442 -2.35 1.08 24.97
CA VAL A 442 -1.16 1.74 24.40
C VAL A 442 -0.49 2.65 25.43
N TYR A 443 -1.28 3.46 26.13
CA TYR A 443 -0.80 4.33 27.18
C TYR A 443 -0.15 3.56 28.32
N HIS A 444 -0.76 2.45 28.77
CA HIS A 444 -0.21 1.61 29.84
C HIS A 444 1.16 1.04 29.47
N VAL A 445 1.32 0.53 28.25
CA VAL A 445 2.60 0.00 27.75
C VAL A 445 3.65 1.09 27.56
N TRP A 446 3.27 2.25 27.05
CA TRP A 446 4.22 3.37 26.92
C TRP A 446 4.62 3.95 28.27
N LYS A 447 3.71 3.98 29.24
CA LYS A 447 4.00 4.40 30.62
C LYS A 447 4.96 3.45 31.32
N SER A 448 4.79 2.12 31.18
CA SER A 448 5.71 1.14 31.78
C SER A 448 7.13 1.22 31.20
N THR A 449 7.25 1.66 29.95
CA THR A 449 8.53 1.92 29.28
C THR A 449 9.00 3.38 29.41
N TYR A 450 8.41 4.16 30.33
CA TYR A 450 8.74 5.57 30.60
C TYR A 450 8.74 6.47 29.36
N PHE A 451 7.90 6.15 28.36
CA PHE A 451 7.83 6.84 27.07
C PHE A 451 9.17 6.91 26.32
N ILE A 452 10.09 5.97 26.57
CA ILE A 452 11.48 6.05 26.10
C ILE A 452 11.60 6.26 24.58
N GLY A 453 10.76 5.62 23.76
CA GLY A 453 10.79 5.80 22.31
C GLY A 453 10.41 7.22 21.87
N HIS A 454 9.43 7.84 22.55
CA HIS A 454 9.07 9.24 22.30
C HIS A 454 10.19 10.20 22.73
N VAL A 455 10.76 9.95 23.91
CA VAL A 455 11.88 10.75 24.44
C VAL A 455 13.08 10.69 23.50
N LEU A 456 13.48 9.50 23.06
CA LEU A 456 14.60 9.31 22.14
C LEU A 456 14.35 9.94 20.77
N LEU A 457 13.12 9.83 20.25
CA LEU A 457 12.74 10.46 18.98
C LEU A 457 12.83 11.98 19.08
N PHE A 458 12.24 12.58 20.12
CA PHE A 458 12.28 14.02 20.33
C PHE A 458 13.70 14.53 20.57
N ALA A 459 14.47 13.85 21.42
CA ALA A 459 15.86 14.19 21.70
C ALA A 459 16.71 14.13 20.42
N THR A 460 16.54 13.09 19.60
CA THR A 460 17.22 12.97 18.30
C THR A 460 16.87 14.14 17.40
N TRP A 461 15.58 14.43 17.22
CA TRP A 461 15.14 15.55 16.41
C TRP A 461 15.72 16.88 16.91
N PHE A 462 15.64 17.15 18.21
CA PHE A 462 16.12 18.38 18.81
C PHE A 462 17.64 18.56 18.66
N VAL A 463 18.42 17.56 19.07
CA VAL A 463 19.89 17.60 19.01
C VAL A 463 20.36 17.76 17.56
N VAL A 464 19.82 16.96 16.63
CA VAL A 464 20.25 17.04 15.23
C VAL A 464 19.81 18.36 14.60
N THR A 465 18.63 18.90 14.95
CA THR A 465 18.12 20.14 14.36
C THR A 465 18.86 21.37 14.86
N TYR A 466 19.09 21.48 16.18
CA TYR A 466 19.54 22.73 16.80
C TYR A 466 21.00 22.71 17.28
N VAL A 467 21.55 21.53 17.58
CA VAL A 467 22.93 21.43 18.12
C VAL A 467 23.93 21.08 17.02
N ILE A 468 23.58 20.16 16.11
CA ILE A 468 24.49 19.75 15.04
C ILE A 468 24.42 20.77 13.89
N PRO A 469 25.53 21.45 13.54
CA PRO A 469 25.54 22.42 12.46
C PRO A 469 25.37 21.72 11.10
N ALA A 470 24.72 22.40 10.16
CA ALA A 470 24.66 21.93 8.79
C ALA A 470 26.01 22.14 8.11
N ARG A 471 26.50 21.15 7.35
CA ARG A 471 27.63 21.39 6.43
C ARG A 471 27.23 22.49 5.44
N PRO A 472 28.10 23.48 5.17
CA PRO A 472 27.90 24.40 4.06
C PRO A 472 27.71 23.57 2.78
N ARG A 473 26.66 23.84 2.01
CA ARG A 473 26.53 23.25 0.68
C ARG A 473 27.75 23.68 -0.12
N SER A 474 28.54 22.74 -0.65
CA SER A 474 29.49 23.10 -1.70
C SER A 474 28.68 23.75 -2.82
N ALA A 475 29.16 24.90 -3.31
CA ALA A 475 28.53 25.57 -4.44
C ALA A 475 28.36 24.53 -5.56
N ALA A 476 27.14 24.39 -6.07
CA ALA A 476 26.89 23.54 -7.21
C ALA A 476 27.91 23.91 -8.31
N PRO A 477 28.55 22.94 -8.99
CA PRO A 477 29.42 23.26 -10.10
C PRO A 477 28.60 24.11 -11.08
N LYS A 478 29.10 25.32 -11.38
CA LYS A 478 28.52 26.17 -12.42
C LYS A 478 28.35 25.29 -13.65
N LYS A 479 27.11 25.13 -14.13
CA LYS A 479 26.90 24.57 -15.47
C LYS A 479 27.74 25.42 -16.41
N VAL A 480 28.82 24.83 -16.92
CA VAL A 480 29.56 25.42 -18.03
C VAL A 480 28.57 25.48 -19.19
N ALA A 481 28.41 26.70 -19.72
CA ALA A 481 27.42 27.06 -20.74
C ALA A 481 27.59 26.25 -22.02
#